data_AF-A0A183TPU5-F1
#
_entry.id   AF-A0A183TPU5-F1
#
_cell.length_a   1.000
_cell.length_b   1.000
_cell.length_c   1.000
_cell.angle_alpha   90.00
_cell.angle_beta   90.00
_cell.angle_gamma   90.00
#
_symmetry.space_group_name_H-M   'P 1'
#
loop_
_entity.id
_entity.type
_entity.pdbx_description
1 polymer ?
#
loop_
_entity_poly.entity_id
_entity_poly.type
_entity_poly.pdbx_seq_one_letter_code
_entity_poly.pdbx_strand_id
1 'polypeptide(L)'
;LRNNKTPRENGKPSEIYKSCVDTLAPWLHEVIAQAWRVEVVPDDWSSGILVPVHKKRFQTVRDSRTRPIQGGFRARRGWADQIFILSRILGSHHRYQQPTVVCFFEFVAAVDSVRRESLWRIIVLDSLPSEIIVMIKAYYGSTTARVLVHNNRSQVFNIRSCVRQCCILSRILFNYAIDRILGKTLHEEGDVELAPGRRLADLDYADDITLLASNIGTLQSMASRVYEVTRSVGLTINAGKPNVVSSWIPAQEKAPTEINGYHLEEVDSFKYIELMWLSNGQSKNYIVA
;
A
#
# COMPACT_ATOMS: atom_id res chain seq x y z
N LEU A 1 -4.50 -11.41 17.99
CA LEU A 1 -3.87 -12.42 17.09
C LEU A 1 -4.98 -13.15 16.31
N ARG A 2 -4.77 -13.56 15.05
CA ARG A 2 -5.75 -14.42 14.32
C ARG A 2 -5.43 -15.89 14.62
N ASN A 3 -6.45 -16.74 14.77
CA ASN A 3 -6.28 -18.17 15.02
C ASN A 3 -5.68 -18.89 13.79
N ASN A 4 -5.10 -20.08 14.01
CA ASN A 4 -4.60 -21.00 13.00
C ASN A 4 -3.46 -20.44 12.11
N LYS A 5 -2.63 -19.54 12.66
CA LYS A 5 -1.40 -19.11 11.99
C LYS A 5 -0.26 -20.08 12.31
N THR A 6 0.58 -20.36 11.31
CA THR A 6 1.78 -21.18 11.47
C THR A 6 2.62 -20.69 12.65
N PRO A 7 2.98 -21.57 13.60
CA PRO A 7 3.86 -21.23 14.72
C PRO A 7 5.19 -20.67 14.22
N ARG A 8 5.74 -19.68 14.95
CA ARG A 8 7.08 -19.11 14.67
C ARG A 8 8.18 -20.05 15.17
N GLU A 9 9.45 -19.61 15.13
CA GLU A 9 10.62 -20.40 15.56
C GLU A 9 10.45 -21.11 16.92
N ASN A 10 9.62 -20.55 17.80
CA ASN A 10 9.36 -21.05 19.15
C ASN A 10 8.38 -22.24 19.17
N GLY A 11 7.82 -22.66 18.03
CA GLY A 11 6.84 -23.75 17.92
C GLY A 11 5.48 -23.49 18.56
N LYS A 12 5.28 -22.34 19.22
CA LYS A 12 4.06 -22.01 19.96
C LYS A 12 2.98 -21.38 19.05
N PRO A 13 1.76 -21.95 19.00
CA PRO A 13 0.63 -21.36 18.28
C PRO A 13 0.18 -20.04 18.92
N SER A 14 -0.46 -19.19 18.11
CA SER A 14 -0.91 -17.85 18.48
C SER A 14 -1.94 -17.81 19.62
N GLU A 15 -2.60 -18.94 19.84
CA GLU A 15 -3.65 -19.25 20.79
C GLU A 15 -3.12 -19.25 22.23
N ILE A 16 -1.88 -19.73 22.44
CA ILE A 16 -1.21 -19.72 23.75
C ILE A 16 -0.98 -18.28 24.22
N TYR A 17 -0.62 -17.38 23.30
CA TYR A 17 -0.44 -15.97 23.64
C TYR A 17 -1.77 -15.26 23.94
N LYS A 18 -2.89 -15.78 23.43
CA LYS A 18 -4.23 -15.25 23.76
C LYS A 18 -4.69 -15.68 25.14
N SER A 19 -4.45 -16.95 25.51
CA SER A 19 -4.82 -17.47 26.82
C SER A 19 -4.01 -16.85 27.96
N CYS A 20 -2.82 -16.32 27.67
CA CYS A 20 -1.93 -15.71 28.65
C CYS A 20 -1.89 -14.18 28.56
N VAL A 21 -2.87 -13.53 27.93
CA VAL A 21 -2.78 -12.09 27.64
C VAL A 21 -2.69 -11.25 28.91
N ASP A 22 -3.45 -11.60 29.95
CA ASP A 22 -3.49 -10.83 31.21
C ASP A 22 -2.20 -10.97 32.00
N THR A 23 -1.48 -12.08 31.83
CA THR A 23 -0.17 -12.30 32.44
C THR A 23 0.95 -11.67 31.62
N LEU A 24 0.89 -11.75 30.30
CA LEU A 24 1.97 -11.27 29.41
C LEU A 24 1.90 -9.77 29.14
N ALA A 25 0.70 -9.17 29.11
CA ALA A 25 0.52 -7.77 28.75
C ALA A 25 1.25 -6.78 29.68
N PRO A 26 1.25 -6.94 31.02
CA PRO A 26 1.99 -6.03 31.92
C PRO A 26 3.49 -6.06 31.65
N TRP A 27 4.08 -7.26 31.51
CA TRP A 27 5.49 -7.45 31.22
C TRP A 27 5.87 -6.89 29.85
N LEU A 28 5.07 -7.17 28.81
CA LEU A 28 5.27 -6.60 27.48
C LEU A 28 5.17 -5.08 27.50
N HIS A 29 4.21 -4.52 28.25
CA HIS A 29 4.07 -3.08 28.41
C HIS A 29 5.30 -2.47 29.08
N GLU A 30 5.82 -3.11 30.13
CA GLU A 30 7.02 -2.63 30.81
C GLU A 30 8.26 -2.67 29.92
N VAL A 31 8.48 -3.75 29.18
CA VAL A 31 9.59 -3.84 28.20
C VAL A 31 9.44 -2.79 27.10
N ILE A 32 8.23 -2.58 26.57
CA ILE A 32 7.95 -1.53 25.57
C ILE A 32 8.17 -0.14 26.16
N ALA A 33 7.74 0.10 27.39
CA ALA A 33 7.90 1.39 28.07
C ALA A 33 9.36 1.68 28.39
N GLN A 34 10.15 0.67 28.76
CA GLN A 34 11.59 0.80 28.92
C GLN A 34 12.25 1.12 27.58
N ALA A 35 11.97 0.35 26.52
CA ALA A 35 12.47 0.62 25.18
C ALA A 35 12.11 2.04 24.70
N TRP A 36 10.93 2.53 25.07
CA TRP A 36 10.49 3.89 24.78
C TRP A 36 11.29 4.95 25.55
N ARG A 37 11.58 4.72 26.83
CA ARG A 37 12.35 5.67 27.66
C ARG A 37 13.81 5.78 27.23
N VAL A 38 14.40 4.66 26.82
CA VAL A 38 15.84 4.58 26.51
C VAL A 38 16.12 4.65 25.01
N GLU A 39 15.10 4.69 24.17
CA GLU A 39 15.20 4.72 22.71
C GLU A 39 15.99 3.54 22.08
N VAL A 40 16.11 2.42 22.81
CA VAL A 40 16.80 1.20 22.39
C VAL A 40 15.83 0.02 22.48
N VAL A 41 15.76 -0.78 21.41
CA VAL A 41 14.97 -2.02 21.40
C VAL A 41 15.85 -3.22 21.79
N PRO A 42 15.30 -4.23 22.50
CA PRO A 42 16.05 -5.44 22.84
C PRO A 42 16.56 -6.18 21.60
N ASP A 43 17.78 -6.72 21.67
CA ASP A 43 18.38 -7.46 20.55
C ASP A 43 17.55 -8.68 20.13
N ASP A 44 16.83 -9.32 21.04
CA ASP A 44 15.95 -10.46 20.71
C ASP A 44 14.77 -10.08 19.80
N TRP A 45 14.41 -8.79 19.73
CA TRP A 45 13.41 -8.31 18.78
C TRP A 45 13.93 -8.32 17.33
N SER A 46 15.26 -8.46 17.14
CA SER A 46 15.88 -8.64 15.84
C SER A 46 15.59 -10.02 15.23
N SER A 47 15.28 -11.02 16.06
CA SER A 47 14.87 -12.37 15.65
C SER A 47 13.35 -12.46 15.63
N GLY A 48 12.77 -13.25 14.71
CA GLY A 48 11.39 -13.08 14.25
C GLY A 48 10.30 -13.23 15.33
N ILE A 49 9.98 -12.15 16.05
CA ILE A 49 8.84 -12.04 16.98
C ILE A 49 7.75 -11.16 16.35
N LEU A 50 6.49 -11.60 16.41
CA LEU A 50 5.33 -10.74 16.16
C LEU A 50 5.22 -9.76 17.32
N VAL A 51 5.88 -8.60 17.22
CA VAL A 51 5.69 -7.54 18.20
C VAL A 51 4.34 -6.87 17.92
N PRO A 52 3.39 -6.85 18.87
CA PRO A 52 2.27 -5.93 18.82
C PRO A 52 2.83 -4.52 19.08
N VAL A 53 3.33 -3.88 18.03
CA VAL A 53 3.62 -2.43 18.07
C VAL A 53 2.33 -1.74 18.48
N HIS A 54 2.42 -0.73 19.36
CA HIS A 54 1.29 0.02 19.91
C HIS A 54 0.52 0.76 18.80
N LYS A 55 -0.28 -0.02 18.07
CA LYS A 55 -0.87 0.30 16.77
C LYS A 55 -1.78 1.52 16.87
N LYS A 56 -2.48 1.69 18.00
CA LYS A 56 -3.45 2.77 18.19
C LYS A 56 -2.84 4.16 17.99
N ARG A 57 -1.73 4.50 18.65
CA ARG A 57 -1.16 5.87 18.58
C ARG A 57 -0.62 6.19 17.18
N PHE A 58 0.17 5.30 16.60
CA PHE A 58 0.67 5.49 15.24
C PHE A 58 -0.46 5.54 14.22
N GLN A 59 -1.49 4.69 14.35
CA GLN A 59 -2.65 4.73 13.48
C GLN A 59 -3.48 5.99 13.66
N THR A 60 -3.65 6.53 14.86
CA THR A 60 -4.36 7.79 15.06
C THR A 60 -3.63 8.94 14.36
N VAL A 61 -2.32 9.05 14.57
CA VAL A 61 -1.51 10.09 13.91
C VAL A 61 -1.55 9.90 12.39
N ARG A 62 -1.36 8.67 11.91
CA ARG A 62 -1.44 8.34 10.48
C ARG A 62 -2.82 8.67 9.91
N ASP A 63 -3.90 8.16 10.48
CA ASP A 63 -5.26 8.29 9.96
C ASP A 63 -5.72 9.75 9.92
N SER A 64 -5.25 10.58 10.85
CA SER A 64 -5.50 12.03 10.84
C SER A 64 -4.80 12.78 9.70
N ARG A 65 -3.77 12.17 9.10
CA ARG A 65 -2.97 12.80 8.05
C ARG A 65 -3.03 12.05 6.70
N THR A 66 -3.64 10.86 6.65
CA THR A 66 -3.83 10.06 5.43
C THR A 66 -4.86 10.68 4.52
N ARG A 67 -4.62 10.66 3.21
CA ARG A 67 -5.57 11.21 2.23
C ARG A 67 -6.96 10.59 2.39
N PRO A 68 -8.05 11.34 2.16
CA PRO A 68 -9.40 10.79 2.25
C PRO A 68 -9.68 9.66 1.26
N ILE A 69 -8.85 9.44 0.25
CA ILE A 69 -9.10 8.46 -0.81
C ILE A 69 -8.52 7.07 -0.51
N GLN A 70 -7.39 7.00 0.21
CA GLN A 70 -6.76 5.74 0.62
C GLN A 70 -7.72 4.89 1.47
N GLY A 71 -7.99 3.66 1.02
CA GLY A 71 -8.87 2.69 1.70
C GLY A 71 -8.12 1.59 2.46
N GLY A 72 -6.87 1.33 2.12
CA GLY A 72 -6.08 0.22 2.65
C GLY A 72 -5.69 0.41 4.12
N PHE A 73 -5.91 -0.63 4.92
CA PHE A 73 -5.48 -0.70 6.33
C PHE A 73 -6.02 0.44 7.22
N ARG A 74 -7.18 1.03 6.89
CA ARG A 74 -7.84 2.07 7.68
C ARG A 74 -9.03 1.51 8.44
N ALA A 75 -9.29 2.09 9.61
CA ALA A 75 -10.50 1.74 10.36
C ALA A 75 -11.74 2.20 9.58
N ARG A 76 -12.76 1.34 9.52
CA ARG A 76 -14.06 1.61 8.87
C ARG A 76 -14.01 1.89 7.36
N ARG A 77 -12.93 1.51 6.69
CA ARG A 77 -12.83 1.52 5.23
C ARG A 77 -12.40 0.15 4.74
N GLY A 78 -12.98 -0.30 3.63
CA GLY A 78 -12.73 -1.60 3.04
C GLY A 78 -12.61 -1.54 1.53
N TRP A 79 -12.25 -2.68 0.95
CA TRP A 79 -12.19 -2.89 -0.48
C TRP A 79 -13.55 -2.60 -1.17
N ALA A 80 -14.66 -2.94 -0.48
CA ALA A 80 -16.01 -2.68 -0.97
C ALA A 80 -16.30 -1.18 -1.22
N ASP A 81 -15.74 -0.27 -0.40
CA ASP A 81 -15.90 1.17 -0.60
C ASP A 81 -15.21 1.62 -1.90
N GLN A 82 -14.01 1.11 -2.15
CA GLN A 82 -13.22 1.45 -3.36
C GLN A 82 -13.90 0.93 -4.62
N ILE A 83 -14.40 -0.30 -4.58
CA ILE A 83 -15.21 -0.88 -5.65
C ILE A 83 -16.47 -0.07 -5.89
N PHE A 84 -17.20 0.29 -4.83
CA PHE A 84 -18.42 1.07 -4.97
C PHE A 84 -18.13 2.43 -5.62
N ILE A 85 -17.07 3.12 -5.21
CA ILE A 85 -16.67 4.42 -5.78
C ILE A 85 -16.33 4.26 -7.26
N LEU A 86 -15.48 3.29 -7.62
CA LEU A 86 -15.12 3.05 -9.03
C LEU A 86 -16.35 2.69 -9.88
N SER A 87 -17.23 1.84 -9.37
CA SER A 87 -18.50 1.48 -10.03
C SER A 87 -19.38 2.69 -10.31
N ARG A 88 -19.49 3.59 -9.32
CA ARG A 88 -20.30 4.79 -9.42
C ARG A 88 -19.75 5.74 -10.46
N ILE A 89 -18.44 5.95 -10.48
CA ILE A 89 -17.76 6.78 -11.48
C ILE A 89 -18.00 6.21 -12.88
N LEU A 90 -17.60 4.95 -13.11
CA LEU A 90 -17.70 4.32 -14.43
C LEU A 90 -19.15 4.25 -14.92
N GLY A 91 -20.10 3.85 -14.06
CA GLY A 91 -21.50 3.74 -14.43
C GLY A 91 -22.18 5.10 -14.69
N SER A 92 -21.85 6.13 -13.91
CA SER A 92 -22.37 7.49 -14.12
C SER A 92 -21.79 8.10 -15.39
N HIS A 93 -20.46 8.06 -15.53
CA HIS A 93 -19.76 8.61 -16.69
C HIS A 93 -20.18 7.91 -17.97
N HIS A 94 -20.34 6.58 -17.94
CA HIS A 94 -20.83 5.85 -19.09
C HIS A 94 -22.26 6.27 -19.48
N ARG A 95 -23.16 6.45 -18.50
CA ARG A 95 -24.55 6.86 -18.73
C ARG A 95 -24.65 8.26 -19.35
N TYR A 96 -23.78 9.17 -18.93
CA TYR A 96 -23.78 10.56 -19.39
C TYR A 96 -22.71 10.85 -20.45
N GLN A 97 -22.14 9.80 -21.06
CA GLN A 97 -21.14 9.90 -22.13
C GLN A 97 -19.93 10.78 -21.77
N GLN A 98 -19.51 10.73 -20.51
CA GLN A 98 -18.37 11.47 -20.00
C GLN A 98 -17.08 10.66 -20.26
N PRO A 99 -16.06 11.27 -20.88
CA PRO A 99 -14.81 10.60 -21.18
C PRO A 99 -14.10 10.23 -19.88
N THR A 100 -13.62 8.99 -19.80
CA THR A 100 -12.93 8.47 -18.61
C THR A 100 -11.85 7.49 -19.03
N VAL A 101 -10.67 7.66 -18.47
CA VAL A 101 -9.52 6.78 -18.61
C VAL A 101 -9.09 6.32 -17.23
N VAL A 102 -8.91 5.02 -17.08
CA VAL A 102 -8.49 4.37 -15.84
C VAL A 102 -7.19 3.63 -16.08
N CYS A 103 -6.18 3.86 -15.25
CA CYS A 103 -4.90 3.14 -15.30
C CYS A 103 -4.63 2.44 -13.98
N PHE A 104 -4.31 1.16 -14.04
CA PHE A 104 -3.92 0.38 -12.87
C PHE A 104 -2.41 0.37 -12.71
N PHE A 105 -1.93 0.60 -11.50
CA PHE A 105 -0.51 0.58 -11.14
C PHE A 105 -0.26 -0.58 -10.20
N GLU A 106 0.63 -1.48 -10.61
CA GLU A 106 1.14 -2.55 -9.76
C GLU A 106 2.65 -2.42 -9.64
N PHE A 107 3.17 -2.51 -8.42
CA PHE A 107 4.61 -2.52 -8.18
C PHE A 107 5.14 -3.94 -8.01
N VAL A 108 6.33 -4.20 -8.53
CA VAL A 108 7.04 -5.46 -8.30
C VAL A 108 7.47 -5.53 -6.85
N ALA A 109 6.98 -6.55 -6.14
CA ALA A 109 7.31 -6.83 -4.73
C ALA A 109 7.25 -5.55 -3.85
N ALA A 110 6.16 -4.79 -3.97
CA ALA A 110 6.06 -3.40 -3.51
C ALA A 110 6.61 -3.14 -2.10
N VAL A 111 6.22 -3.97 -1.12
CA VAL A 111 6.64 -3.83 0.28
C VAL A 111 8.14 -4.09 0.46
N ASP A 112 8.72 -5.00 -0.32
CA ASP A 112 10.14 -5.39 -0.25
C ASP A 112 11.04 -4.40 -0.99
N SER A 113 10.50 -3.70 -1.99
CA SER A 113 11.24 -2.86 -2.93
C SER A 113 11.53 -1.45 -2.42
N VAL A 114 10.72 -0.91 -1.49
CA VAL A 114 10.95 0.44 -0.95
C VAL A 114 12.37 0.56 -0.35
N ARG A 115 13.04 1.70 -0.49
CA ARG A 115 14.32 1.96 0.20
C ARG A 115 14.05 2.48 1.61
N ARG A 116 14.72 1.90 2.62
CA ARG A 116 14.53 2.30 4.03
C ARG A 116 14.86 3.78 4.23
N GLU A 117 15.94 4.26 3.63
CA GLU A 117 16.39 5.64 3.71
C GLU A 117 15.34 6.60 3.13
N SER A 118 14.72 6.22 2.02
CA SER A 118 13.63 6.99 1.41
C SER A 118 12.39 7.02 2.32
N LEU A 119 12.03 5.88 2.92
CA LEU A 119 10.94 5.80 3.89
C LEU A 119 11.21 6.70 5.11
N TRP A 120 12.43 6.69 5.66
CA TRP A 120 12.82 7.58 6.76
C TRP A 120 12.70 9.05 6.39
N ARG A 121 13.12 9.42 5.18
CA ARG A 121 13.00 10.79 4.68
C ARG A 121 11.53 11.22 4.58
N ILE A 122 10.65 10.37 4.05
CA ILE A 122 9.21 10.67 3.96
C ILE A 122 8.61 10.90 5.35
N ILE A 123 8.91 10.01 6.29
CA ILE A 123 8.42 10.06 7.68
C ILE A 123 8.91 11.33 8.40
N VAL A 124 10.18 11.71 8.21
CA VAL A 124 10.77 12.92 8.80
C VAL A 124 10.15 14.18 8.18
N LEU A 125 10.03 14.24 6.86
CA LEU A 125 9.42 15.38 6.16
C LEU A 125 7.97 15.63 6.57
N ASP A 126 7.26 14.56 6.93
CA ASP A 126 5.89 14.67 7.42
C ASP A 126 5.79 15.05 8.90
N SER A 127 6.91 15.29 9.60
CA SER A 127 6.90 15.70 11.02
C SER A 127 6.15 14.69 11.91
N LEU A 128 6.42 13.40 11.73
CA LEU A 128 6.05 12.38 12.73
C LEU A 128 6.86 12.62 14.01
N PRO A 129 6.31 12.38 15.21
CA PRO A 129 7.04 12.54 16.48
C PRO A 129 8.36 11.79 16.48
N SER A 130 9.45 12.45 16.90
CA SER A 130 10.81 11.92 16.83
C SER A 130 10.95 10.58 17.56
N GLU A 131 10.26 10.40 18.68
CA GLU A 131 10.26 9.18 19.49
C GLU A 131 9.73 7.98 18.68
N ILE A 132 8.68 8.21 17.87
CA ILE A 132 8.12 7.19 16.97
C ILE A 132 9.13 6.86 15.87
N ILE A 133 9.79 7.87 15.30
CA ILE A 133 10.79 7.67 14.24
C ILE A 133 11.97 6.86 14.75
N VAL A 134 12.50 7.19 15.93
CA VAL A 134 13.62 6.50 16.56
C VAL A 134 13.27 5.04 16.81
N MET A 135 12.11 4.76 17.41
CA MET A 135 11.67 3.39 17.68
C MET A 135 11.47 2.57 16.40
N ILE A 136 10.90 3.18 15.34
CA ILE A 136 10.78 2.52 14.04
C ILE A 136 12.16 2.21 13.46
N LYS A 137 13.09 3.17 13.46
CA LYS A 137 14.46 2.95 12.94
C LYS A 137 15.19 1.88 13.73
N ALA A 138 15.08 1.87 15.06
CA ALA A 138 15.66 0.84 15.92
C ALA A 138 15.10 -0.55 15.58
N TYR A 139 13.78 -0.67 15.40
CA TYR A 139 13.13 -1.92 14.98
C TYR A 139 13.62 -2.44 13.61
N TYR A 140 14.03 -1.55 12.71
CA TYR A 140 14.57 -1.92 11.39
C TYR A 140 16.11 -1.88 11.28
N GLY A 141 16.85 -1.53 12.35
CA GLY A 141 18.29 -1.26 12.31
C GLY A 141 19.15 -2.51 12.09
N SER A 142 18.78 -3.63 12.72
CA SER A 142 19.52 -4.90 12.65
C SER A 142 18.53 -6.03 12.37
N THR A 143 18.32 -6.37 11.09
CA THR A 143 17.51 -7.53 10.73
C THR A 143 18.32 -8.48 9.88
N THR A 144 18.43 -9.71 10.35
CA THR A 144 18.99 -10.83 9.60
C THR A 144 17.87 -11.79 9.19
N ALA A 145 18.10 -12.56 8.13
CA ALA A 145 17.20 -13.61 7.67
C ALA A 145 17.94 -14.92 7.44
N ARG A 146 17.17 -16.00 7.42
CA ARG A 146 17.55 -17.35 6.97
C ARG A 146 16.42 -17.90 6.11
N VAL A 147 16.77 -18.63 5.06
CA VAL A 147 15.82 -19.38 4.24
C VAL A 147 15.72 -20.81 4.79
N LEU A 148 14.50 -21.34 4.93
CA LEU A 148 14.25 -22.72 5.34
C LEU A 148 13.73 -23.51 4.13
N VAL A 149 14.46 -24.53 3.69
CA VAL A 149 14.08 -25.41 2.57
C VAL A 149 14.23 -26.86 3.02
N HIS A 150 13.15 -27.64 3.00
CA HIS A 150 13.16 -29.06 3.42
C HIS A 150 13.87 -29.29 4.79
N ASN A 151 13.54 -28.48 5.80
CA ASN A 151 14.19 -28.44 7.13
C ASN A 151 15.67 -28.02 7.18
N ASN A 152 16.29 -27.69 6.05
CA ASN A 152 17.64 -27.14 6.01
C ASN A 152 17.60 -25.62 6.05
N ARG A 153 18.39 -25.03 6.95
CA ARG A 153 18.50 -23.57 7.13
C ARG A 153 19.69 -23.05 6.32
N SER A 154 19.50 -21.95 5.60
CA SER A 154 20.60 -21.24 4.94
C SER A 154 21.53 -20.56 5.96
N GLN A 155 22.67 -20.08 5.47
CA GLN A 155 23.49 -19.12 6.22
C GLN A 155 22.67 -17.85 6.53
N VAL A 156 23.04 -17.19 7.62
CA VAL A 156 22.48 -15.90 8.01
C VAL A 156 22.90 -14.85 7.00
N PHE A 157 21.96 -14.05 6.50
CA PHE A 157 22.28 -12.88 5.70
C PHE A 157 21.58 -11.63 6.23
N ASN A 158 22.20 -10.47 6.02
CA ASN A 158 21.66 -9.18 6.43
C ASN A 158 20.57 -8.73 5.45
N ILE A 159 19.41 -8.32 5.98
CA ILE A 159 18.34 -7.75 5.17
C ILE A 159 18.62 -6.27 4.94
N ARG A 160 19.00 -5.92 3.70
CA ARG A 160 19.32 -4.54 3.27
C ARG A 160 18.16 -3.82 2.56
N SER A 161 17.35 -4.53 1.77
CA SER A 161 16.09 -4.03 1.18
C SER A 161 14.90 -4.22 2.14
N CYS A 162 13.73 -3.67 1.85
CA CYS A 162 12.83 -3.16 2.90
C CYS A 162 12.19 -4.17 3.86
N VAL A 163 11.83 -3.62 5.03
CA VAL A 163 10.57 -3.80 5.75
C VAL A 163 10.07 -5.26 5.89
N ARG A 164 10.49 -5.93 6.99
CA ARG A 164 10.14 -7.31 7.40
C ARG A 164 8.77 -7.79 6.86
N GLN A 165 8.78 -8.75 5.94
CA GLN A 165 7.56 -9.39 5.44
C GLN A 165 6.70 -9.93 6.58
N CYS A 166 5.37 -9.91 6.41
CA CYS A 166 4.38 -10.33 7.41
C CYS A 166 4.31 -9.50 8.70
N CYS A 167 5.08 -8.40 8.84
CA CYS A 167 4.87 -7.45 9.92
C CYS A 167 3.72 -6.48 9.57
N ILE A 168 2.85 -6.20 10.53
CA ILE A 168 1.73 -5.27 10.33
C ILE A 168 2.26 -3.84 10.17
N LEU A 169 3.29 -3.47 10.93
CA LEU A 169 3.91 -2.15 10.85
C LEU A 169 4.47 -1.89 9.45
N SER A 170 5.13 -2.91 8.89
CA SER A 170 5.68 -2.90 7.53
C SER A 170 4.68 -2.43 6.47
N ARG A 171 3.50 -3.05 6.45
CA ARG A 171 2.44 -2.72 5.50
C ARG A 171 1.82 -1.34 5.77
N ILE A 172 1.72 -0.94 7.04
CA ILE A 172 1.26 0.41 7.41
C ILE A 172 2.25 1.47 6.91
N LEU A 173 3.56 1.25 7.07
CA LEU A 173 4.60 2.18 6.63
C LEU A 173 4.68 2.29 5.10
N PHE A 174 4.57 1.15 4.40
CA PHE A 174 4.48 1.13 2.95
C PHE A 174 3.29 1.97 2.46
N ASN A 175 2.08 1.69 2.95
CA ASN A 175 0.88 2.43 2.58
C ASN A 175 1.01 3.92 2.87
N TYR A 176 1.59 4.26 4.01
CA TYR A 176 1.83 5.64 4.39
C TYR A 176 2.78 6.34 3.40
N ALA A 177 3.86 5.68 2.97
CA ALA A 177 4.76 6.24 1.96
C ALA A 177 4.06 6.46 0.61
N ILE A 178 3.28 5.48 0.14
CA ILE A 178 2.48 5.61 -1.09
C ILE A 178 1.50 6.78 -0.99
N ASP A 179 0.75 6.88 0.11
CA ASP A 179 -0.21 7.96 0.32
C ASP A 179 0.46 9.34 0.26
N ARG A 180 1.67 9.47 0.83
CA ARG A 180 2.48 10.69 0.76
C ARG A 180 3.03 11.00 -0.62
N ILE A 181 3.41 9.98 -1.38
CA ILE A 181 3.87 10.14 -2.75
C ILE A 181 2.71 10.62 -3.62
N LEU A 182 1.59 9.90 -3.60
CA LEU A 182 0.42 10.22 -4.40
C LEU A 182 -0.16 11.61 -4.05
N GLY A 183 -0.20 11.97 -2.77
CA GLY A 183 -0.62 13.31 -2.34
C GLY A 183 0.28 14.45 -2.81
N LYS A 184 1.55 14.18 -3.15
CA LYS A 184 2.47 15.18 -3.70
C LYS A 184 2.50 15.20 -5.23
N THR A 185 2.13 14.09 -5.88
CA THR A 185 2.23 13.96 -7.35
C THR A 185 0.91 14.22 -8.08
N LEU A 186 -0.22 14.03 -7.41
CA LEU A 186 -1.55 14.20 -7.97
C LEU A 186 -2.15 15.55 -7.55
N HIS A 187 -2.96 16.15 -8.42
CA HIS A 187 -3.63 17.42 -8.12
C HIS A 187 -4.72 17.22 -7.07
N GLU A 188 -4.79 18.10 -6.07
CA GLU A 188 -5.79 18.02 -4.99
C GLU A 188 -7.22 18.07 -5.49
N GLU A 189 -7.46 18.84 -6.56
CA GLU A 189 -8.79 18.97 -7.15
C GLU A 189 -9.28 17.71 -7.86
N GLY A 190 -8.39 16.81 -8.30
CA GLY A 190 -8.75 15.66 -9.13
C GLY A 190 -9.20 16.05 -10.55
N ASP A 191 -9.46 15.05 -11.39
CA ASP A 191 -9.85 15.24 -12.80
C ASP A 191 -11.21 14.62 -13.10
N VAL A 192 -11.53 13.46 -12.53
CA VAL A 192 -12.76 12.70 -12.79
C VAL A 192 -13.81 12.97 -11.71
N GLU A 193 -15.02 13.34 -12.12
CA GLU A 193 -16.09 13.72 -11.19
C GLU A 193 -16.78 12.50 -10.55
N LEU A 194 -16.75 12.42 -9.22
CA LEU A 194 -17.55 11.44 -8.46
C LEU A 194 -18.97 11.96 -8.20
N ALA A 195 -19.07 13.24 -7.89
CA ALA A 195 -20.30 13.96 -7.57
C ALA A 195 -20.10 15.47 -7.82
N PRO A 196 -21.18 16.27 -7.88
CA PRO A 196 -21.07 17.71 -8.08
C PRO A 196 -20.07 18.37 -7.12
N GLY A 197 -19.03 19.00 -7.67
CA GLY A 197 -17.96 19.65 -6.92
C GLY A 197 -16.99 18.70 -6.21
N ARG A 198 -17.04 17.39 -6.47
CA ARG A 198 -16.13 16.38 -5.93
C ARG A 198 -15.51 15.57 -7.05
N ARG A 199 -14.23 15.83 -7.31
CA ARG A 199 -13.42 15.17 -8.32
C ARG A 199 -12.33 14.33 -7.66
N LEU A 200 -11.84 13.33 -8.40
CA LEU A 200 -10.82 12.39 -7.98
C LEU A 200 -9.75 12.26 -9.06
N ALA A 201 -8.50 12.09 -8.63
CA ALA A 201 -7.36 11.75 -9.47
C ALA A 201 -6.99 10.27 -9.36
N ASP A 202 -7.35 9.63 -8.25
CA ASP A 202 -6.97 8.26 -7.96
C ASP A 202 -7.97 7.54 -7.05
N LEU A 203 -7.80 6.22 -6.98
CA LEU A 203 -8.30 5.32 -5.96
C LEU A 203 -7.14 4.43 -5.52
N ASP A 204 -6.97 4.22 -4.23
CA ASP A 204 -5.88 3.38 -3.72
C ASP A 204 -6.33 2.50 -2.55
N TYR A 205 -6.02 1.20 -2.67
CA TYR A 205 -6.18 0.21 -1.63
C TYR A 205 -4.85 -0.48 -1.39
N ALA A 206 -4.08 0.06 -0.44
CA ALA A 206 -2.72 -0.40 -0.16
C ALA A 206 -1.77 -0.26 -1.36
N ASP A 207 -1.31 -1.37 -1.93
CA ASP A 207 -0.43 -1.44 -3.10
C ASP A 207 -1.19 -1.37 -4.43
N ASP A 208 -2.51 -1.57 -4.42
CA ASP A 208 -3.36 -1.42 -5.60
C ASP A 208 -3.69 0.06 -5.80
N ILE A 209 -3.05 0.70 -6.78
CA ILE A 209 -3.27 2.10 -7.13
C ILE A 209 -3.98 2.17 -8.48
N THR A 210 -4.99 3.02 -8.57
CA THR A 210 -5.76 3.27 -9.78
C THR A 210 -5.77 4.77 -10.05
N LEU A 211 -5.23 5.21 -11.18
CA LEU A 211 -5.33 6.60 -11.62
C LEU A 211 -6.57 6.79 -12.49
N LEU A 212 -7.20 7.96 -12.34
CA LEU A 212 -8.40 8.36 -13.04
C LEU A 212 -8.16 9.68 -13.76
N ALA A 213 -8.45 9.73 -15.06
CA ALA A 213 -8.38 10.96 -15.85
C ALA A 213 -9.54 11.04 -16.85
N SER A 214 -9.84 12.25 -17.32
CA SER A 214 -10.82 12.54 -18.35
C SER A 214 -10.25 12.31 -19.77
N ASN A 215 -8.93 12.29 -19.91
CA ASN A 215 -8.25 12.12 -21.19
C ASN A 215 -6.88 11.45 -21.02
N ILE A 216 -6.36 10.90 -22.12
CA ILE A 216 -5.10 10.15 -22.16
C ILE A 216 -3.89 11.01 -21.79
N GLY A 217 -3.82 12.25 -22.28
CA GLY A 217 -2.68 13.14 -21.99
C GLY A 217 -2.55 13.47 -20.51
N THR A 218 -3.67 13.69 -19.83
CA THR A 218 -3.71 13.94 -18.37
C THR A 218 -3.30 12.69 -17.61
N LEU A 219 -3.82 11.51 -17.99
CA LEU A 219 -3.41 10.24 -17.41
C LEU A 219 -1.90 10.02 -17.54
N GLN A 220 -1.34 10.19 -18.75
CA GLN A 220 0.08 9.99 -19.02
C GLN A 220 0.94 10.93 -18.18
N SER A 221 0.54 12.21 -18.06
CA SER A 221 1.23 13.18 -17.23
C SER A 221 1.23 12.78 -15.74
N MET A 222 0.08 12.34 -15.21
CA MET A 222 -0.04 11.84 -13.83
C MET A 222 0.82 10.60 -13.61
N ALA A 223 0.71 9.64 -14.51
CA ALA A 223 1.43 8.39 -14.50
C ALA A 223 2.95 8.58 -14.49
N SER A 224 3.48 9.43 -15.39
CA SER A 224 4.91 9.73 -15.44
C SER A 224 5.41 10.40 -14.16
N ARG A 225 4.63 11.31 -13.55
CA ARG A 225 4.99 11.90 -12.25
C ARG A 225 5.04 10.86 -11.13
N VAL A 226 4.02 9.99 -11.05
CA VAL A 226 3.98 8.91 -10.07
C VAL A 226 5.17 7.97 -10.27
N TYR A 227 5.48 7.59 -11.51
CA TYR A 227 6.63 6.77 -11.83
C TYR A 227 7.96 7.37 -11.35
N GLU A 228 8.25 8.62 -11.70
CA GLU A 228 9.52 9.26 -11.33
C GLU A 228 9.72 9.29 -9.81
N VAL A 229 8.68 9.68 -9.06
CA VAL A 229 8.77 9.75 -7.60
C VAL A 229 8.85 8.36 -6.97
N THR A 230 8.08 7.39 -7.45
CA THR A 230 8.10 6.02 -6.91
C THR A 230 9.45 5.33 -7.18
N ARG A 231 10.04 5.54 -8.35
CA ARG A 231 11.41 5.10 -8.67
C ARG A 231 12.45 5.71 -7.73
N SER A 232 12.31 6.99 -7.40
CA SER A 232 13.19 7.67 -6.42
C SER A 232 13.12 7.07 -5.00
N VAL A 233 12.09 6.30 -4.69
CA VAL A 233 11.96 5.57 -3.42
C VAL A 233 12.26 4.08 -3.53
N GLY A 234 12.68 3.60 -4.71
CA GLY A 234 13.06 2.20 -4.95
C GLY A 234 11.93 1.31 -5.47
N LEU A 235 10.76 1.87 -5.74
CA LEU A 235 9.65 1.11 -6.32
C LEU A 235 9.82 1.01 -7.84
N THR A 236 9.53 -0.18 -8.36
CA THR A 236 9.56 -0.47 -9.79
C THR A 236 8.15 -0.88 -10.23
N ILE A 237 7.63 -0.24 -11.26
CA ILE A 237 6.35 -0.62 -11.87
C ILE A 237 6.51 -1.98 -12.54
N ASN A 238 5.51 -2.83 -12.41
CA ASN A 238 5.43 -4.08 -13.12
C ASN A 238 5.15 -3.81 -14.60
N ALA A 239 6.17 -3.98 -15.44
CA ALA A 239 6.18 -3.63 -16.87
C ALA A 239 5.06 -4.26 -17.70
N GLY A 240 4.54 -5.43 -17.30
CA GLY A 240 3.52 -6.18 -18.05
C GLY A 240 2.11 -6.02 -17.50
N LYS A 241 1.86 -5.00 -16.66
CA LYS A 241 0.59 -4.86 -15.95
C LYS A 241 -0.05 -3.47 -15.87
N PRO A 242 0.53 -2.35 -16.34
CA PRO A 242 -0.23 -1.11 -16.33
C PRO A 242 -1.29 -1.19 -17.44
N ASN A 243 -2.45 -1.68 -17.05
CA ASN A 243 -3.60 -1.83 -17.93
C ASN A 243 -4.36 -0.51 -17.94
N VAL A 244 -4.69 -0.06 -19.14
CA VAL A 244 -5.53 1.11 -19.35
C VAL A 244 -6.89 0.67 -19.86
N VAL A 245 -7.91 1.24 -19.27
CA VAL A 245 -9.29 1.06 -19.72
C VAL A 245 -9.85 2.44 -20.01
N SER A 246 -10.34 2.62 -21.22
CA SER A 246 -10.92 3.89 -21.66
C SER A 246 -12.41 3.73 -21.98
N SER A 247 -13.19 4.75 -21.66
CA SER A 247 -14.62 4.83 -21.92
C SER A 247 -14.93 6.20 -22.49
N TRP A 248 -15.70 6.25 -23.58
CA TRP A 248 -16.05 7.49 -24.28
C TRP A 248 -14.84 8.34 -24.73
N ILE A 249 -13.70 7.70 -25.03
CA ILE A 249 -12.53 8.33 -25.66
C ILE A 249 -12.55 8.07 -27.18
N PRO A 250 -12.49 9.11 -28.03
CA PRO A 250 -12.42 8.94 -29.48
C PRO A 250 -11.19 8.12 -29.91
N ALA A 251 -11.34 7.22 -30.88
CA ALA A 251 -10.25 6.34 -31.33
C ALA A 251 -8.99 7.10 -31.80
N GLN A 252 -9.17 8.29 -32.37
CA GLN A 252 -8.09 9.20 -32.79
C GLN A 252 -7.29 9.81 -31.64
N GLU A 253 -7.84 9.82 -30.41
CA GLU A 253 -7.17 10.27 -29.19
C GLU A 253 -6.52 9.12 -28.41
N LYS A 254 -6.78 7.87 -28.81
CA LYS A 254 -6.15 6.65 -28.28
C LYS A 254 -4.80 6.43 -28.95
N ALA A 255 -3.86 7.35 -28.74
CA ALA A 255 -2.48 7.15 -29.17
C ALA A 255 -1.82 5.98 -28.40
N PRO A 256 -0.77 5.33 -28.95
CA PRO A 256 0.04 4.38 -28.17
C PRO A 256 0.54 5.11 -26.94
N THR A 257 0.03 4.74 -25.77
CA THR A 257 0.35 5.46 -24.55
C THR A 257 1.55 4.79 -23.91
N GLU A 258 2.60 5.56 -23.66
CA GLU A 258 3.80 5.09 -22.97
C GLU A 258 4.01 5.88 -21.68
N ILE A 259 4.27 5.16 -20.59
CA ILE A 259 4.78 5.74 -19.36
C ILE A 259 6.28 5.47 -19.32
N ASN A 260 7.10 6.46 -19.68
CA ASN A 260 8.56 6.39 -19.56
C ASN A 260 9.18 5.08 -20.12
N GLY A 261 8.72 4.64 -21.29
CA GLY A 261 9.17 3.42 -21.98
C GLY A 261 8.36 2.15 -21.68
N TYR A 262 7.34 2.22 -20.82
CA TYR A 262 6.36 1.14 -20.64
C TYR A 262 5.12 1.40 -21.49
N HIS A 263 4.83 0.51 -22.44
CA HIS A 263 3.57 0.55 -23.18
C HIS A 263 2.41 0.26 -22.24
N LEU A 264 1.40 1.12 -22.30
CA LEU A 264 0.11 0.88 -21.68
C LEU A 264 -0.73 0.02 -22.61
N GLU A 265 -1.12 -1.16 -22.12
CA GLU A 265 -2.03 -2.04 -22.86
C GLU A 265 -3.46 -1.57 -22.64
N GLU A 266 -4.17 -1.23 -23.73
CA GLU A 266 -5.60 -1.00 -23.66
C GLU A 266 -6.33 -2.33 -23.58
N VAL A 267 -7.17 -2.49 -22.54
CA VAL A 267 -7.91 -3.74 -22.30
C VAL A 267 -9.41 -3.48 -22.22
N ASP A 268 -10.20 -4.42 -22.75
CA ASP A 268 -11.66 -4.38 -22.67
C ASP A 268 -12.19 -4.65 -21.25
N SER A 269 -11.39 -5.37 -20.46
CA SER A 269 -11.72 -5.74 -19.10
C SER A 269 -10.49 -5.82 -18.21
N PHE A 270 -10.65 -5.53 -16.92
CA PHE A 270 -9.55 -5.47 -15.98
C PHE A 270 -9.91 -6.08 -14.63
N LYS A 271 -8.89 -6.49 -13.88
CA LYS A 271 -9.02 -6.96 -12.50
C LYS A 271 -8.70 -5.82 -11.53
N TYR A 272 -9.62 -5.48 -10.64
CA TYR A 272 -9.39 -4.54 -9.54
C TYR A 272 -9.94 -5.11 -8.23
N ILE A 273 -9.06 -5.21 -7.22
CA ILE A 273 -9.32 -5.83 -5.92
C ILE A 273 -10.09 -7.15 -6.07
N GLU A 274 -9.54 -8.07 -6.86
CA GLU A 274 -10.09 -9.41 -7.11
C GLU A 274 -11.40 -9.50 -7.92
N LEU A 275 -11.93 -8.39 -8.43
CA LEU A 275 -13.12 -8.37 -9.30
C LEU A 275 -12.77 -8.01 -10.75
N MET A 276 -13.43 -8.66 -11.71
CA MET A 276 -13.34 -8.34 -13.14
C MET A 276 -14.35 -7.27 -13.54
N TRP A 277 -13.87 -6.23 -14.21
CA TRP A 277 -14.61 -5.06 -14.64
C TRP A 277 -14.54 -4.87 -16.14
N LEU A 278 -15.64 -4.38 -16.72
CA LEU A 278 -15.70 -3.91 -18.10
C LEU A 278 -15.53 -2.39 -18.17
N SER A 279 -15.13 -1.89 -19.33
CA SER A 279 -15.00 -0.44 -19.63
C SER A 279 -16.28 0.38 -19.45
N ASN A 280 -17.45 -0.26 -19.43
CA ASN A 280 -18.75 0.37 -19.17
C ASN A 280 -19.16 0.40 -17.67
N GLY A 281 -18.26 -0.03 -16.77
CA GLY A 281 -18.52 -0.08 -15.33
C GLY A 281 -19.34 -1.27 -14.85
N GLN A 282 -19.68 -2.22 -15.72
CA GLN A 282 -20.27 -3.49 -15.30
C GLN A 282 -19.18 -4.42 -14.78
N SER A 283 -19.34 -4.91 -13.55
CA SER A 283 -18.54 -6.03 -13.05
C SER A 283 -19.13 -7.35 -13.56
N LYS A 284 -18.31 -8.24 -14.11
CA LYS A 284 -18.74 -9.64 -14.30
C LYS A 284 -18.62 -10.34 -12.95
N ASN A 285 -19.70 -10.97 -12.49
CA ASN A 285 -19.70 -11.80 -11.27
C ASN A 285 -18.86 -13.06 -11.47
N TYR A 286 -17.54 -12.92 -11.54
CA TYR A 286 -16.60 -14.01 -11.35
C TYR A 286 -15.80 -13.65 -10.10
N ILE A 287 -16.30 -14.10 -8.95
CA ILE A 287 -15.43 -14.26 -7.78
C ILE A 287 -14.48 -15.38 -8.18
N VAL A 288 -13.25 -15.04 -8.56
CA VAL A 288 -12.20 -16.04 -8.73
C VAL A 288 -11.77 -16.43 -7.32
N ALA A 289 -12.24 -17.59 -6.88
CA ALA A 289 -11.82 -18.24 -5.64
C ALA A 289 -10.41 -18.82 -5.76
#